data_AF-A0A414XJF5-F1
#
_entry.id   AF-A0A414XJF5-F1
#
_cell.length_a   1.000
_cell.length_b   1.000
_cell.length_c   1.000
_cell.angle_alpha   90.00
_cell.angle_beta   90.00
_cell.angle_gamma   90.00
#
_symmetry.space_group_name_H-M   'P 1'
#
loop_
_entity.id
_entity.type
_entity.pdbx_description
1 polymer ?
#
loop_
_entity_poly.entity_id
_entity_poly.type
_entity_poly.pdbx_seq_one_letter_code
_entity_poly.pdbx_strand_id
1 'polypeptide(L)'
;MWVVFRKAKAGLAYFKGDKANLSDEMAKQLIEEGFVLPADADQVKSDLPLDLPGRAALIKEGLFTKSQVLDAKESLTDVPGIGSVTARQIIDTLTKGE
;
A
#
# COMPACT_ATOMS: atom_id res chain seq x y z
N MET A 1 8.10 -5.92 -8.47
CA MET A 1 8.93 -4.70 -8.59
C MET A 1 8.26 -3.51 -7.89
N TRP A 2 9.05 -2.73 -7.15
CA TRP A 2 8.60 -1.47 -6.54
C TRP A 2 8.50 -0.36 -7.56
N VAL A 3 7.39 0.38 -7.54
CA VAL A 3 7.18 1.52 -8.41
C VAL A 3 6.56 2.72 -7.68
N VAL A 4 6.88 3.93 -8.14
CA VAL A 4 6.28 5.22 -7.75
C VAL A 4 5.35 5.68 -8.86
N PHE A 5 4.08 5.93 -8.54
CA PHE A 5 3.12 6.54 -9.45
C PHE A 5 3.45 8.04 -9.63
N ARG A 6 3.78 8.43 -10.86
CA ARG A 6 3.95 9.84 -11.27
C ARG A 6 2.62 10.50 -11.60
N LYS A 7 1.60 9.69 -11.93
CA LYS A 7 0.25 10.11 -12.32
C LYS A 7 -0.75 9.16 -11.69
N ALA A 8 -1.94 9.68 -11.37
CA ALA A 8 -3.04 8.81 -10.95
C ALA A 8 -3.42 7.89 -12.12
N LYS A 9 -3.60 6.59 -11.85
CA LYS A 9 -4.14 5.66 -12.85
C LYS A 9 -5.55 5.27 -12.44
N ALA A 10 -6.52 5.84 -13.14
CA ALA A 10 -7.92 5.45 -13.00
C ALA A 10 -8.04 3.94 -13.27
N GLY A 11 -8.62 3.20 -12.32
CA GLY A 11 -8.76 1.73 -12.38
C GLY A 11 -7.83 0.95 -11.44
N LEU A 12 -6.79 1.58 -10.88
CA LEU A 12 -5.92 0.93 -9.88
C LEU A 12 -5.94 1.62 -8.50
N ALA A 13 -6.75 2.68 -8.33
CA ALA A 13 -6.84 3.48 -7.10
C ALA A 13 -5.51 4.10 -6.60
N TYR A 14 -4.45 4.09 -7.40
CA TYR A 14 -3.18 4.74 -7.06
C TYR A 14 -3.11 6.18 -7.56
N PHE A 15 -2.62 7.07 -6.70
CA PHE A 15 -2.49 8.51 -6.97
C PHE A 15 -1.04 8.91 -7.27
N LYS A 16 -0.85 10.14 -7.72
CA LYS A 16 0.50 10.68 -7.92
C LYS A 16 1.24 10.73 -6.58
N GLY A 17 2.35 10.02 -6.50
CA GLY A 17 3.19 9.86 -5.30
C GLY A 17 3.01 8.49 -4.64
N ASP A 18 1.98 7.72 -4.98
CA ASP A 18 1.78 6.38 -4.44
C ASP A 18 2.93 5.46 -4.77
N LYS A 19 3.25 4.60 -3.82
CA LYS A 19 4.27 3.56 -3.97
C LYS A 19 3.60 2.21 -3.86
N ALA A 20 3.73 1.39 -4.88
CA ALA A 20 3.13 0.06 -4.89
C ALA A 20 4.17 -0.99 -5.25
N ASN A 21 4.05 -2.17 -4.65
CA ASN A 21 4.73 -3.35 -5.15
C ASN A 21 3.82 -4.03 -6.15
N LEU A 22 4.20 -3.97 -7.43
CA LEU A 22 3.44 -4.60 -8.49
C LEU A 22 4.22 -5.78 -9.06
N SER A 23 3.51 -6.73 -9.64
CA SER A 23 4.12 -7.80 -10.44
C SER A 23 5.01 -7.18 -11.53
N ASP A 24 6.13 -7.81 -11.85
CA ASP A 24 7.08 -7.28 -12.85
C ASP A 24 6.44 -6.98 -14.21
N GLU A 25 5.48 -7.80 -14.65
CA GLU A 25 4.72 -7.57 -15.88
C GLU A 25 3.89 -6.27 -15.82
N MET A 26 3.12 -6.09 -14.74
CA MET A 26 2.29 -4.89 -14.56
C MET A 26 3.15 -3.64 -14.34
N ALA A 27 4.23 -3.75 -13.56
CA ALA A 27 5.18 -2.67 -13.33
C ALA A 27 5.79 -2.19 -14.65
N LYS A 28 6.29 -3.10 -15.50
CA LYS A 28 6.87 -2.77 -16.81
C LYS A 28 5.85 -2.07 -17.71
N GLN A 29 4.63 -2.60 -17.80
CA GLN A 29 3.56 -2.01 -18.59
C GLN A 29 3.29 -0.56 -18.15
N LEU A 30 3.19 -0.32 -16.85
CA LEU A 30 2.94 1.02 -16.30
C LEU A 30 4.13 1.98 -16.45
N ILE A 31 5.37 1.46 -16.47
CA ILE A 31 6.58 2.23 -16.75
C ILE A 31 6.59 2.65 -18.23
N GLU A 32 6.30 1.73 -19.15
CA GLU A 32 6.20 2.01 -20.59
C GLU A 32 5.10 3.02 -20.91
N GLU A 33 3.95 2.91 -20.24
CA GLU A 33 2.86 3.88 -20.35
C GLU A 33 3.16 5.22 -19.64
N GLY A 34 4.26 5.32 -18.89
CA GLY A 34 4.69 6.55 -18.20
C GLY A 34 3.83 6.94 -17.00
N PHE A 35 3.09 5.99 -16.42
CA PHE A 35 2.32 6.20 -15.19
C PHE A 35 3.19 6.08 -13.94
N VAL A 36 4.19 5.18 -13.96
CA VAL A 36 5.03 4.87 -12.81
C VAL A 36 6.52 4.90 -13.14
N LEU A 37 7.36 4.98 -12.12
CA LEU A 37 8.81 4.82 -12.21
C LEU A 37 9.28 3.70 -11.28
N PRO A 38 10.32 2.93 -11.65
CA PRO A 38 10.94 2.00 -10.71
C PRO A 38 11.44 2.75 -9.48
N ALA A 39 11.16 2.20 -8.30
CA ALA A 39 11.58 2.76 -7.03
C ALA A 39 12.35 1.71 -6.24
N ASP A 40 13.35 2.12 -5.48
CA ASP A 40 14.01 1.23 -4.52
C ASP A 40 13.11 1.01 -3.30
N ALA A 41 13.06 -0.24 -2.82
CA ALA A 41 12.32 -0.64 -1.63
C ALA A 41 12.72 0.20 -0.39
N ASP A 42 13.99 0.61 -0.32
CA ASP A 42 14.57 1.41 0.76
C ASP A 42 14.02 2.85 0.85
N GLN A 43 13.42 3.38 -0.22
CA GLN A 43 12.88 4.75 -0.20
C GLN A 43 11.40 4.83 0.18
N VAL A 44 10.74 3.72 0.49
CA VAL A 44 9.31 3.73 0.80
C VAL A 44 9.10 4.24 2.24
N LYS A 45 8.90 5.56 2.37
CA LYS A 45 8.46 6.17 3.64
C LYS A 45 7.07 5.63 3.97
N SER A 46 6.96 5.04 5.16
CA SER A 46 5.68 4.59 5.69
C SER A 46 5.08 5.66 6.60
N ASP A 47 3.83 6.04 6.32
CA ASP A 47 3.00 6.89 7.16
C ASP A 47 2.13 6.06 8.15
N LEU A 48 2.39 4.76 8.25
CA LEU A 48 1.71 3.90 9.22
C LEU A 48 2.25 4.15 10.63
N PRO A 49 1.35 4.28 11.63
CA PRO A 49 1.74 4.41 13.03
C PRO A 49 2.67 3.25 13.43
N LEU A 50 3.70 3.53 14.23
CA LEU A 50 4.64 2.49 14.70
C LEU A 50 3.94 1.42 15.53
N ASP A 51 2.96 1.82 16.34
CA ASP A 51 2.13 0.94 17.18
C ASP A 51 0.95 0.29 16.42
N LEU A 52 0.88 0.44 15.08
CA LEU A 52 -0.22 -0.12 14.32
C LEU A 52 -0.17 -1.67 14.37
N PRO A 53 -1.24 -2.35 14.83
CA PRO A 53 -1.30 -3.80 14.83
C PRO A 53 -1.12 -4.34 13.40
N GLY A 54 -0.28 -5.37 13.22
CA GLY A 54 -0.03 -5.93 11.89
C GLY A 54 0.79 -5.04 10.95
N ARG A 55 1.39 -3.92 11.42
CA ARG A 55 2.25 -3.04 10.62
C ARG A 55 3.30 -3.77 9.79
N ALA A 56 3.98 -4.74 10.39
CA ALA A 56 5.00 -5.52 9.69
C ALA A 56 4.41 -6.35 8.53
N ALA A 57 3.21 -6.92 8.72
CA ALA A 57 2.51 -7.67 7.69
C ALA A 57 2.02 -6.73 6.57
N LEU A 58 1.49 -5.56 6.91
CA LEU A 58 1.09 -4.52 5.96
C LEU A 58 2.27 -4.07 5.09
N ILE A 59 3.40 -3.73 5.71
CA ILE A 59 4.61 -3.33 4.99
C ILE A 59 5.13 -4.45 4.09
N LYS A 60 5.08 -5.70 4.57
CA LYS A 60 5.50 -6.87 3.78
C LYS A 60 4.60 -7.09 2.57
N GLU A 61 3.30 -6.83 2.71
CA GLU A 61 2.32 -6.87 1.60
C GLU A 61 2.39 -5.64 0.70
N GLY A 62 3.15 -4.63 1.12
CA GLY A 62 3.40 -3.42 0.36
C GLY A 62 2.43 -2.27 0.61
N LEU A 63 1.74 -2.29 1.75
CA LEU A 63 0.91 -1.22 2.26
C LEU A 63 1.74 -0.39 3.25
N PHE A 64 2.12 0.83 2.87
CA PHE A 64 2.98 1.71 3.70
C PHE A 64 2.28 2.97 4.15
N THR A 65 1.15 3.32 3.55
CA THR A 65 0.43 4.54 3.86
C THR A 65 -0.95 4.22 4.41
N LYS A 66 -1.50 5.13 5.22
CA LYS A 66 -2.83 4.97 5.79
C LYS A 66 -3.90 4.81 4.71
N SER A 67 -3.81 5.61 3.64
CA SER A 67 -4.76 5.56 2.53
C SER A 67 -4.76 4.20 1.85
N GLN A 68 -3.59 3.61 1.57
CA GLN A 68 -3.50 2.28 0.96
C GLN A 68 -4.15 1.20 1.83
N VAL A 69 -3.92 1.26 3.14
CA VAL A 69 -4.50 0.31 4.09
C VAL A 69 -6.03 0.48 4.18
N LEU A 70 -6.52 1.71 4.13
CA LEU A 70 -7.95 2.02 4.14
C LEU A 70 -8.65 1.65 2.82
N ASP A 71 -7.96 1.77 1.68
CA ASP A 71 -8.45 1.32 0.38
C ASP A 71 -8.54 -0.22 0.34
N ALA A 72 -7.52 -0.89 0.89
CA ALA A 72 -7.46 -2.34 1.01
C ALA A 72 -8.29 -2.92 2.17
N LYS A 73 -9.17 -2.13 2.83
CA LYS A 73 -9.87 -2.52 4.07
C LYS A 73 -10.59 -3.87 3.99
N GLU A 74 -11.13 -4.21 2.83
CA GLU A 74 -11.90 -5.44 2.60
C GLU A 74 -11.00 -6.66 2.39
N SER A 75 -9.77 -6.45 1.92
CA SER A 75 -8.77 -7.48 1.67
C SER A 75 -7.69 -7.56 2.75
N LEU A 76 -7.83 -6.81 3.86
CA LEU A 76 -6.88 -6.86 4.98
C LEU A 76 -6.81 -8.25 5.61
N THR A 77 -7.91 -9.01 5.59
CA THR A 77 -7.93 -10.38 6.12
C THR A 77 -7.25 -11.41 5.22
N ASP A 78 -6.98 -11.05 3.96
CA ASP A 78 -6.21 -11.89 3.04
C ASP A 78 -4.70 -11.80 3.31
N VAL A 79 -4.26 -10.77 4.05
CA VAL A 79 -2.85 -10.57 4.40
C VAL A 79 -2.44 -11.62 5.45
N PRO A 80 -1.44 -12.46 5.18
CA PRO A 80 -1.00 -13.49 6.11
C PRO A 80 -0.46 -12.86 7.40
N GLY A 81 -1.13 -13.17 8.52
CA GLY A 81 -0.83 -12.60 9.84
C GLY A 81 -1.79 -11.48 10.28
N ILE A 82 -2.75 -11.10 9.44
CA ILE A 82 -3.83 -10.17 9.80
C ILE A 82 -5.15 -10.94 9.83
N GLY A 83 -5.64 -11.22 11.04
CA GLY A 83 -6.98 -11.79 11.24
C GLY A 83 -8.08 -10.71 11.23
N SER A 84 -9.35 -11.11 11.19
CA SER A 84 -10.49 -10.20 11.16
C SER A 84 -10.53 -9.21 12.34
N VAL A 85 -10.08 -9.63 13.52
CA VAL A 85 -9.95 -8.76 14.71
C VAL A 85 -8.87 -7.71 14.47
N THR A 86 -7.70 -8.12 13.99
CA THR A 86 -6.57 -7.24 13.69
C THR A 86 -6.92 -6.24 12.59
N ALA A 87 -7.55 -6.70 11.50
CA ALA A 87 -8.03 -5.84 10.42
C ALA A 87 -8.95 -4.74 10.94
N ARG A 88 -9.88 -5.08 11.83
CA ARG A 88 -10.80 -4.10 12.43
C ARG A 88 -10.08 -3.10 13.34
N GLN A 89 -9.10 -3.56 14.12
CA GLN A 89 -8.25 -2.69 14.94
C GLN A 89 -7.39 -1.74 14.10
N ILE A 90 -6.83 -2.23 12.98
CA ILE A 90 -6.08 -1.41 12.02
C ILE A 90 -6.97 -0.27 11.52
N ILE A 91 -8.16 -0.59 11.00
CA ILE A 91 -9.10 0.41 10.48
C ILE A 91 -9.48 1.40 11.60
N ASP A 92 -9.85 0.92 12.80
CA ASP A 92 -10.22 1.79 13.92
C ASP A 92 -9.08 2.75 14.30
N THR A 93 -7.85 2.25 14.37
CA THR A 93 -6.64 3.04 14.67
C THR A 93 -6.36 4.09 13.60
N LEU A 94 -6.55 3.73 12.33
CA LEU A 94 -6.31 4.63 11.20
C LEU A 94 -7.41 5.68 11.03
N THR A 95 -8.65 5.37 11.42
CA THR A 95 -9.82 6.27 11.29
C THR A 95 -10.02 7.15 12.52
N LYS A 96 -9.61 6.72 13.72
CA LYS A 96 -9.67 7.54 14.96
C LYS A 96 -8.48 8.47 15.15
N GLY A 97 -7.44 8.35 14.33
CA GLY A 97 -6.25 9.20 14.39
C GLY A 97 -6.41 10.57 13.72
N GLU A 98 -7.64 10.97 13.37
CA GLU A 98 -8.00 12.31 12.87
C GLU A 98 -8.52 13.23 13.99
#